data_AF-A0A367IDB9-F1
#
_entry.id   AF-A0A367IDB9-F1
#
_cell.length_a   1.000
_cell.length_b   1.000
_cell.length_c   1.000
_cell.angle_alpha   90.00
_cell.angle_beta   90.00
_cell.angle_gamma   90.00
#
_symmetry.space_group_name_H-M   'P 1'
#
loop_
_entity.id
_entity.type
_entity.pdbx_description
1 polymer ?
#
loop_
_entity_poly.entity_id
_entity_poly.type
_entity_poly.pdbx_seq_one_letter_code
_entity_poly.pdbx_strand_id
1 'polypeptide(L)'
;MERFDVKRGLMKQINADGGLAALAGKYFENVEANDDGSFIGSHDIMTSIKGSFSDTGALVIDVKNSPPNFDDPEAMKIAQDSRKRWTQFLDEATGYNSKQRGDKAKEWAKKSSKAKSAVSSARHFMKMSTNVSEEKKSQAEALIAEIESALEEGENTRAAGRGEKLNNLFK
;
A
#
# COMPACT_ATOMS: atom_id res chain seq x y z
N MET A 1 1.76 -1.13 9.69
CA MET A 1 2.26 -0.94 8.31
C MET A 1 1.17 -0.37 7.40
N GLU A 2 1.38 0.85 6.91
CA GLU A 2 0.58 1.51 5.89
C GLU A 2 1.28 1.40 4.53
N ARG A 3 0.48 1.32 3.45
CA ARG A 3 0.96 1.25 2.07
C ARG A 3 0.55 2.50 1.32
N PHE A 4 1.50 3.11 0.61
CA PHE A 4 1.27 4.24 -0.28
C PHE A 4 1.72 3.91 -1.70
N ASP A 5 0.87 4.22 -2.68
CA ASP A 5 1.27 4.16 -4.08
C ASP A 5 2.31 5.24 -4.38
N VAL A 6 3.30 4.89 -5.19
CA VAL A 6 4.40 5.76 -5.58
C VAL A 6 4.29 6.07 -7.06
N LYS A 7 4.51 7.34 -7.43
CA LYS A 7 4.48 7.76 -8.83
C LYS A 7 5.51 6.99 -9.64
N ARG A 8 5.12 6.53 -10.84
CA ARG A 8 5.98 5.73 -11.73
C ARG A 8 7.32 6.44 -11.97
N GLY A 9 8.42 5.73 -11.74
CA GLY A 9 9.78 6.23 -11.94
C GLY A 9 10.38 6.94 -10.73
N LEU A 10 9.57 7.38 -9.76
CA LEU A 10 10.05 8.15 -8.62
C LEU A 10 10.94 7.33 -7.68
N MET A 11 10.60 6.08 -7.40
CA MET A 11 11.45 5.17 -6.62
C MET A 11 12.88 5.09 -7.19
N LYS A 12 13.02 5.02 -8.52
CA LYS A 12 14.33 4.97 -9.18
C LYS A 12 15.11 6.28 -9.01
N GLN A 13 14.41 7.41 -9.05
CA GLN A 13 15.00 8.72 -8.80
C GLN A 13 15.48 8.83 -7.35
N ILE A 14 14.63 8.48 -6.38
CA ILE A 14 14.99 8.47 -4.95
C ILE A 14 16.21 7.57 -4.70
N ASN A 15 16.26 6.39 -5.30
CA ASN A 15 17.41 5.49 -5.18
C ASN A 15 18.69 6.04 -5.82
N ALA A 16 18.58 6.80 -6.91
CA ALA A 16 19.72 7.49 -7.51
C ALA A 16 20.22 8.66 -6.65
N ASP A 17 19.31 9.30 -5.91
CA ASP A 17 19.58 10.47 -5.05
C ASP A 17 19.97 10.09 -3.61
N GLY A 18 20.51 8.88 -3.40
CA GLY A 18 20.99 8.40 -2.09
C GLY A 18 19.98 7.55 -1.31
N GLY A 19 18.84 7.20 -1.90
CA GLY A 19 17.89 6.24 -1.34
C GLY A 19 16.87 6.82 -0.39
N LEU A 20 15.99 5.95 0.10
CA LEU A 20 14.87 6.32 0.98
C LEU A 20 15.36 6.90 2.32
N ALA A 21 16.50 6.40 2.84
CA ALA A 21 17.12 6.92 4.06
C ALA A 21 17.62 8.37 3.90
N ALA A 22 18.25 8.70 2.76
CA ALA A 22 18.68 10.07 2.47
C ALA A 22 17.49 11.03 2.37
N LEU A 23 16.38 10.59 1.76
CA LEU A 23 15.15 11.35 1.72
C LEU A 23 14.56 11.55 3.13
N ALA A 24 14.50 10.48 3.94
CA ALA A 24 14.02 10.53 5.31
C ALA A 24 14.84 11.48 6.19
N GLY A 25 16.16 11.54 6.01
CA GLY A 25 17.06 12.43 6.75
C GLY A 25 16.81 13.93 6.52
N LYS A 26 16.04 14.32 5.50
CA LYS A 26 15.60 15.71 5.30
C LYS A 26 14.48 16.13 6.26
N TYR A 27 13.74 15.16 6.80
CA TYR A 27 12.50 15.40 7.55
C TYR A 27 12.55 14.92 8.99
N PHE A 28 13.28 13.84 9.24
CA PHE A 28 13.31 13.14 10.52
C PHE A 28 14.69 13.18 11.16
N GLU A 29 14.74 12.78 12.43
CA GLU A 29 15.95 12.67 13.24
C GLU A 29 16.33 11.20 13.43
N ASN A 30 17.59 10.96 13.82
CA ASN A 30 18.11 9.62 14.09
C ASN A 30 17.84 8.61 12.95
N VAL A 31 18.03 9.05 11.71
CA VAL A 31 17.77 8.21 10.54
C VAL A 31 18.95 7.30 10.28
N GLU A 32 18.68 6.00 10.31
CA GLU A 32 19.63 4.93 10.00
C GLU A 32 19.17 4.17 8.76
N ALA A 33 20.07 3.99 7.82
CA ALA A 33 19.83 3.15 6.64
C ALA A 33 20.11 1.68 6.98
N ASN A 34 19.28 0.79 6.47
CA ASN A 34 19.53 -0.65 6.51
C ASN A 34 20.04 -1.13 5.14
N ASP A 35 20.73 -2.28 5.14
CA ASP A 35 21.33 -2.87 3.93
C ASP A 35 20.31 -3.28 2.87
N ASP A 36 19.04 -3.48 3.27
CA ASP A 36 17.92 -3.80 2.37
C ASP A 36 17.31 -2.57 1.69
N GLY A 37 17.88 -1.38 1.89
CA GLY A 37 17.38 -0.11 1.35
C GLY A 37 16.20 0.46 2.14
N SER A 38 15.81 -0.16 3.26
CA SER A 38 14.89 0.42 4.23
C SER A 38 15.60 1.44 5.14
N PHE A 39 14.82 2.20 5.90
CA PHE A 39 15.35 3.07 6.94
C PHE A 39 14.56 2.91 8.24
N ILE A 40 15.22 3.23 9.34
CA ILE A 40 14.61 3.47 10.64
C ILE A 40 14.90 4.92 11.02
N GLY A 41 13.92 5.62 11.56
CA GLY A 41 14.08 6.98 12.06
C GLY A 41 13.09 7.30 13.16
N SER A 42 13.18 8.50 13.69
CA SER A 42 12.25 9.02 14.70
C SER A 42 12.15 10.53 14.58
N HIS A 43 11.06 11.12 15.04
CA HIS A 43 10.97 12.57 15.15
C HIS A 43 9.88 12.94 16.14
N ASP A 44 10.28 13.50 17.28
CA ASP A 44 9.36 14.01 18.31
C ASP A 44 8.27 12.97 18.69
N ILE A 45 6.98 13.23 18.40
CA ILE A 45 5.88 12.31 18.71
C ILE A 45 5.95 10.99 17.92
N MET A 46 6.69 10.94 16.81
CA MET A 46 6.92 9.73 16.01
C MET A 46 8.15 9.00 16.55
N THR A 47 7.94 8.17 17.58
CA THR A 47 9.02 7.48 18.30
C THR A 47 9.72 6.39 17.49
N SER A 48 9.08 5.88 16.43
CA SER A 48 9.71 4.97 15.47
C SER A 48 9.01 5.10 14.13
N ILE A 49 9.81 5.27 13.07
CA ILE A 49 9.39 5.29 11.67
C ILE A 49 10.25 4.26 10.95
N LYS A 50 9.62 3.24 10.35
CA LYS A 50 10.31 2.23 9.54
C LYS A 50 9.73 2.27 8.14
N GLY A 51 10.52 2.64 7.14
CA GLY A 51 10.05 2.76 5.76
C GLY A 51 10.88 1.94 4.78
N SER A 52 10.21 1.30 3.83
CA SER A 52 10.84 0.57 2.72
C SER A 52 9.98 0.65 1.46
N PHE A 53 10.59 0.41 0.30
CA PHE A 53 9.83 0.13 -0.91
C PHE A 53 9.54 -1.36 -1.01
N SER A 54 8.29 -1.73 -1.32
CA SER A 54 7.94 -3.10 -1.67
C SER A 54 8.53 -3.50 -3.01
N ASP A 55 8.55 -4.80 -3.30
CA ASP A 55 8.96 -5.34 -4.60
C ASP A 55 8.12 -4.79 -5.77
N THR A 56 6.87 -4.40 -5.47
CA THR A 56 5.96 -3.77 -6.41
C THR A 56 6.11 -2.25 -6.53
N GLY A 57 7.10 -1.69 -5.83
CA GLY A 57 7.46 -0.27 -5.86
C GLY A 57 6.53 0.64 -5.06
N ALA A 58 5.70 0.09 -4.17
CA ALA A 58 4.90 0.88 -3.23
C ALA A 58 5.75 1.25 -2.01
N LEU A 59 5.48 2.40 -1.39
CA LEU A 59 6.09 2.75 -0.11
C LEU A 59 5.30 2.05 1.00
N VAL A 60 6.00 1.25 1.81
CA VAL A 60 5.45 0.62 3.01
C VAL A 60 6.10 1.28 4.21
N ILE A 61 5.28 1.74 5.16
CA ILE A 61 5.79 2.44 6.33
C ILE A 61 5.09 1.98 7.61
N ASP A 62 5.85 1.83 8.68
CA ASP A 62 5.35 1.52 10.02
C ASP A 62 5.73 2.65 10.96
N VAL A 63 4.74 3.29 11.56
CA VAL A 63 4.95 4.43 12.46
C VAL A 63 4.37 4.12 13.82
N LYS A 64 5.16 4.34 14.86
CA LYS A 64 4.71 4.37 16.25
C LYS A 64 4.67 5.82 16.72
N ASN A 65 3.52 6.22 17.26
CA ASN A 65 3.28 7.56 17.77
C ASN A 65 3.05 7.53 19.28
N SER A 66 3.58 8.52 19.97
CA SER A 66 3.22 8.84 21.36
C SER A 66 2.41 10.14 21.39
N PRO A 67 1.38 10.24 22.24
CA PRO A 67 0.64 11.49 22.38
C PRO A 67 1.57 12.59 22.93
N PRO A 68 1.44 13.85 22.45
CA PRO A 68 2.15 14.96 23.07
C PRO A 68 1.59 15.23 24.47
N ASN A 69 2.34 15.99 25.26
CA ASN A 69 1.82 16.55 26.50
C ASN A 69 0.76 17.61 26.17
N PHE A 70 -0.51 17.34 26.47
CA PHE A 70 -1.62 18.24 26.15
C PHE A 70 -1.70 19.47 27.05
N ASP A 71 -1.05 19.42 28.23
CA ASP A 71 -0.99 20.53 29.17
C ASP A 71 0.10 21.55 28.81
N ASP A 72 0.96 21.21 27.85
CA ASP A 72 2.04 22.06 27.35
C ASP A 72 1.70 22.58 25.93
N PRO A 73 1.36 23.88 25.78
CA PRO A 73 1.10 24.48 24.48
C PRO A 73 2.27 24.37 23.50
N GLU A 74 3.51 24.28 23.98
CA GLU A 74 4.68 24.15 23.13
C GLU A 74 4.82 22.72 22.59
N ALA A 75 4.61 21.70 23.43
CA ALA A 75 4.53 20.31 22.99
C ALA A 75 3.46 20.10 21.90
N MET A 76 2.34 20.82 21.99
CA MET A 76 1.29 20.81 20.96
C MET A 76 1.76 21.41 19.63
N LYS A 77 2.54 22.50 19.64
CA LYS A 77 3.08 23.10 18.41
C LYS A 77 4.12 22.20 17.76
N ILE A 78 5.01 21.61 18.56
CA ILE A 78 6.03 20.67 18.07
C ILE A 78 5.33 19.48 17.41
N ALA A 79 4.32 18.89 18.05
CA ALA A 79 3.53 17.80 17.45
C ALA A 79 2.85 18.18 16.12
N GLN A 80 2.42 19.44 15.97
CA GLN A 80 1.87 19.94 14.70
C GLN A 80 2.95 20.05 13.61
N ASP A 81 4.15 20.55 13.94
CA ASP A 81 5.28 20.61 12.99
C ASP A 81 5.73 19.20 12.59
N SER A 82 5.81 18.27 13.54
CA SER A 82 6.12 16.86 13.31
C SER A 82 5.17 16.22 12.30
N ARG A 83 3.86 16.47 12.43
CA ARG A 83 2.84 15.99 11.47
C ARG A 83 2.98 16.66 10.10
N LYS A 84 3.40 17.93 10.06
CA LYS A 84 3.65 18.64 8.81
C LYS A 84 4.86 18.04 8.07
N ARG A 85 5.96 17.79 8.78
CA ARG A 85 7.17 17.12 8.23
C ARG A 85 6.84 15.72 7.72
N TRP A 86 6.07 14.96 8.49
CA TRP A 86 5.55 13.66 8.05
C TRP A 86 4.80 13.75 6.72
N THR A 87 3.88 14.72 6.62
CA THR A 87 3.10 14.92 5.39
C THR A 87 3.99 15.30 4.20
N GLN A 88 4.97 16.19 4.41
CA GLN A 88 5.91 16.60 3.37
C GLN A 88 6.82 15.45 2.92
N PHE A 89 7.31 14.64 3.86
CA PHE A 89 8.04 13.41 3.55
C PHE A 89 7.20 12.50 2.65
N LEU A 90 5.94 12.24 3.01
CA LEU A 90 5.06 11.41 2.18
C LEU A 90 4.81 12.05 0.81
N ASP A 91 4.68 13.37 0.71
CA ASP A 91 4.50 14.08 -0.56
C ASP A 91 5.70 13.82 -1.50
N GLU A 92 6.94 13.95 -0.99
CA GLU A 92 8.15 13.71 -1.76
C GLU A 92 8.42 12.22 -2.03
N ALA A 93 8.20 11.35 -1.04
CA ALA A 93 8.46 9.91 -1.16
C ALA A 93 7.47 9.21 -2.11
N THR A 94 6.24 9.72 -2.22
CA THR A 94 5.19 9.14 -3.07
C THR A 94 4.99 9.91 -4.38
N GLY A 95 5.34 11.20 -4.41
CA GLY A 95 5.05 12.10 -5.53
C GLY A 95 3.57 12.49 -5.63
N TYR A 96 2.81 12.28 -4.55
CA TYR A 96 1.38 12.56 -4.44
C TYR A 96 1.11 13.40 -3.19
N ASN A 97 0.24 14.39 -3.28
CA ASN A 97 -0.22 15.10 -2.07
C ASN A 97 -1.23 14.27 -1.25
N SER A 98 -1.59 14.73 -0.05
CA SER A 98 -2.54 14.04 0.84
C SER A 98 -3.87 13.63 0.19
N LYS A 99 -4.45 14.48 -0.68
CA LYS A 99 -5.70 14.15 -1.38
C LYS A 99 -5.48 13.02 -2.38
N GLN A 100 -4.43 13.13 -3.20
CA GLN A 100 -4.08 12.11 -4.19
C GLN A 100 -3.74 10.77 -3.53
N ARG A 101 -3.00 10.77 -2.40
CA ARG A 101 -2.77 9.54 -1.61
C ARG A 101 -4.08 8.90 -1.15
N GLY A 102 -5.03 9.71 -0.67
CA GLY A 102 -6.35 9.23 -0.30
C GLY A 102 -7.11 8.61 -1.47
N ASP A 103 -7.06 9.22 -2.65
CA ASP A 103 -7.69 8.68 -3.86
C ASP A 103 -7.01 7.39 -4.33
N LYS A 104 -5.67 7.29 -4.24
CA LYS A 104 -4.93 6.06 -4.52
C LYS A 104 -5.25 4.92 -3.56
N ALA A 105 -5.36 5.20 -2.27
CA ALA A 105 -5.80 4.21 -1.29
C ALA A 105 -7.20 3.67 -1.61
N LYS A 106 -8.13 4.55 -2.03
CA LYS A 106 -9.48 4.13 -2.47
C LYS A 106 -9.43 3.29 -3.75
N GLU A 107 -8.64 3.69 -4.75
CA GLU A 107 -8.43 2.90 -5.98
C GLU A 107 -7.90 1.51 -5.66
N TRP A 108 -6.94 1.42 -4.73
CA TRP A 108 -6.37 0.15 -4.26
C TRP A 108 -7.41 -0.74 -3.57
N ALA A 109 -8.18 -0.17 -2.63
CA ALA A 109 -9.25 -0.90 -1.96
C ALA A 109 -10.33 -1.39 -2.96
N LYS A 110 -10.67 -0.56 -3.96
CA LYS A 110 -11.64 -0.93 -5.01
C LYS A 110 -11.18 -2.12 -5.83
N LYS A 111 -9.88 -2.26 -6.11
CA LYS A 111 -9.31 -3.43 -6.79
C LYS A 111 -9.55 -4.71 -5.98
N SER A 112 -9.31 -4.68 -4.67
CA SER A 112 -9.61 -5.79 -3.75
C SER A 112 -11.09 -6.18 -3.79
N SER A 113 -11.99 -5.18 -3.64
CA SER A 113 -13.43 -5.42 -3.63
C SER A 113 -13.94 -6.00 -4.95
N LYS A 114 -13.43 -5.52 -6.09
CA LYS A 114 -13.78 -6.07 -7.42
C LYS A 114 -13.36 -7.53 -7.56
N ALA A 115 -12.14 -7.87 -7.12
CA ALA A 115 -11.65 -9.24 -7.17
C ALA A 115 -12.51 -10.19 -6.31
N LYS A 116 -12.82 -9.80 -5.07
CA LYS A 116 -13.72 -10.54 -4.17
C LYS A 116 -15.12 -10.72 -4.77
N SER A 117 -15.65 -9.67 -5.40
CA SER A 117 -16.93 -9.75 -6.09
C SER A 117 -16.90 -10.74 -7.25
N ALA A 118 -15.84 -10.76 -8.07
CA ALA A 118 -15.70 -11.71 -9.16
C ALA A 118 -15.71 -13.17 -8.68
N VAL A 119 -15.00 -13.45 -7.58
CA VAL A 119 -15.01 -14.79 -6.93
C VAL A 119 -16.42 -15.18 -6.48
N SER A 120 -17.11 -14.28 -5.77
CA SER A 120 -18.48 -14.54 -5.30
C SER A 120 -19.44 -14.80 -6.46
N SER A 121 -19.39 -13.96 -7.50
CA SER A 121 -20.22 -14.11 -8.70
C SER A 121 -19.94 -15.42 -9.44
N ALA A 122 -18.67 -15.80 -9.61
CA ALA A 122 -18.28 -17.05 -10.26
C ALA A 122 -18.77 -18.27 -9.47
N ARG A 123 -18.55 -18.31 -8.15
CA ARG A 123 -19.06 -19.38 -7.28
C ARG A 123 -20.58 -19.49 -7.35
N HIS A 124 -21.27 -18.36 -7.32
CA HIS A 124 -22.73 -18.33 -7.47
C HIS A 124 -23.20 -18.87 -8.83
N PHE A 125 -22.56 -18.45 -9.92
CA PHE A 125 -22.90 -18.91 -11.26
C PHE A 125 -22.68 -20.42 -11.43
N MET A 126 -21.53 -20.94 -10.99
CA MET A 126 -21.23 -22.38 -11.04
C MET A 126 -22.21 -23.22 -10.21
N LYS A 127 -22.72 -22.69 -9.10
CA LYS A 127 -23.72 -23.35 -8.25
C LYS A 127 -25.10 -23.40 -8.92
N MET A 128 -25.49 -22.35 -9.63
CA MET A 128 -26.84 -22.23 -10.21
C MET A 128 -26.95 -22.84 -11.60
N SER A 129 -25.87 -22.84 -12.39
CA SER A 129 -25.90 -23.29 -13.77
C SER A 129 -25.69 -24.79 -13.89
N THR A 130 -26.63 -25.48 -14.54
CA THR A 130 -26.55 -26.92 -14.84
C THR A 130 -25.67 -27.24 -16.05
N ASN A 131 -25.26 -26.22 -16.82
CA ASN A 131 -24.61 -26.39 -18.14
C ASN A 131 -23.16 -25.88 -18.16
N VAL A 132 -22.50 -25.73 -17.01
CA VAL A 132 -21.07 -25.40 -16.97
C VAL A 132 -20.27 -26.70 -17.09
N SER A 133 -19.41 -26.78 -18.10
CA SER A 133 -18.51 -27.93 -18.26
C SER A 133 -17.53 -28.03 -17.09
N GLU A 134 -17.13 -29.26 -16.74
CA GLU A 134 -16.13 -29.50 -15.69
C GLU A 134 -14.80 -28.80 -15.99
N GLU A 135 -14.43 -28.68 -17.26
CA GLU A 135 -13.25 -27.90 -17.67
C GLU A 135 -13.37 -26.42 -17.30
N LYS A 136 -14.52 -25.78 -17.57
CA LYS A 136 -14.75 -24.38 -17.17
C LYS A 136 -14.76 -24.21 -15.65
N LYS A 137 -15.33 -25.17 -14.91
CA LYS A 137 -15.30 -25.15 -13.44
C LYS A 137 -13.86 -25.24 -12.92
N SER A 138 -13.06 -26.16 -13.46
CA SER A 138 -11.65 -26.31 -13.08
C SER A 138 -10.84 -25.04 -13.37
N GLN A 139 -11.06 -24.40 -14.52
CA GLN A 139 -10.41 -23.12 -14.85
C GLN A 139 -10.83 -21.99 -13.91
N ALA A 140 -12.11 -21.94 -13.54
CA ALA A 140 -12.64 -20.96 -12.60
C ALA A 140 -12.03 -21.13 -11.20
N GLU A 141 -12.00 -22.36 -10.67
CA GLU A 141 -11.42 -22.64 -9.34
C GLU A 141 -9.91 -22.32 -9.31
N ALA A 142 -9.17 -22.61 -10.38
CA ALA A 142 -7.77 -22.20 -10.48
C ALA A 142 -7.60 -20.68 -10.42
N LEU A 143 -8.42 -19.92 -11.15
CA LEU A 143 -8.41 -18.45 -11.10
C LEU A 143 -8.83 -17.91 -9.73
N ILE A 144 -9.80 -18.56 -9.07
CA ILE A 144 -10.23 -18.19 -7.71
C ILE A 144 -9.08 -18.35 -6.72
N ALA A 145 -8.37 -19.49 -6.77
CA ALA A 145 -7.21 -19.73 -5.90
C ALA A 145 -6.10 -18.67 -6.11
N GLU A 146 -5.81 -18.30 -7.37
CA GLU A 146 -4.85 -17.23 -7.67
C GLU A 146 -5.31 -15.85 -7.14
N ILE A 147 -6.62 -15.57 -7.18
CA ILE A 147 -7.19 -14.33 -6.64
C ILE A 147 -7.06 -14.31 -5.11
N GLU A 148 -7.43 -15.39 -4.43
CA GLU A 148 -7.37 -15.50 -2.97
C GLU A 148 -5.94 -15.35 -2.47
N SER A 149 -4.97 -16.06 -3.07
CA SER A 149 -3.54 -15.89 -2.77
C SER A 149 -3.05 -14.46 -3.03
N ALA A 150 -3.44 -13.83 -4.15
CA ALA A 150 -3.06 -12.44 -4.43
C ALA A 150 -3.64 -11.45 -3.40
N LEU A 151 -4.84 -11.70 -2.88
CA LEU A 151 -5.46 -10.87 -1.86
C LEU A 151 -4.78 -11.04 -0.49
N GLU A 152 -4.35 -12.25 -0.14
CA GLU A 152 -3.58 -12.54 1.08
C GLU A 152 -2.20 -11.89 1.06
N GLU A 153 -1.53 -11.93 -0.10
CA GLU A 153 -0.27 -11.21 -0.35
C GLU A 153 -0.45 -9.68 -0.41
N GLY A 154 -1.70 -9.19 -0.40
CA GLY A 154 -2.02 -7.77 -0.52
C GLY A 154 -1.89 -7.22 -1.94
N GLU A 155 -1.60 -8.05 -2.95
CA GLU A 155 -1.39 -7.71 -4.36
C GLU A 155 -2.72 -7.47 -5.13
N ASN A 156 -3.43 -6.42 -4.74
CA ASN A 156 -4.77 -6.11 -5.26
C ASN A 156 -4.80 -5.87 -6.78
N THR A 157 -3.71 -5.41 -7.40
CA THR A 157 -3.65 -5.27 -8.87
C THR A 157 -3.67 -6.65 -9.55
N ARG A 158 -2.89 -7.61 -9.04
CA ARG A 158 -2.89 -8.99 -9.53
C ARG A 158 -4.27 -9.61 -9.32
N ALA A 159 -4.83 -9.47 -8.12
CA ALA A 159 -6.16 -9.97 -7.79
C ALA A 159 -7.24 -9.42 -8.73
N ALA A 160 -7.26 -8.10 -8.98
CA ALA A 160 -8.24 -7.47 -9.87
C ALA A 160 -8.10 -7.97 -11.32
N GLY A 161 -6.88 -8.08 -11.84
CA GLY A 161 -6.64 -8.61 -13.19
C GLY A 161 -7.08 -10.06 -13.37
N ARG A 162 -6.87 -10.91 -12.35
CA ARG A 162 -7.38 -12.29 -12.35
C ARG A 162 -8.90 -12.34 -12.20
N GLY A 163 -9.49 -11.45 -11.40
CA GLY A 163 -10.95 -11.29 -11.30
C GLY A 163 -11.61 -10.89 -12.62
N GLU A 164 -10.98 -10.03 -13.42
CA GLU A 164 -11.47 -9.70 -14.77
C GLU A 164 -11.44 -10.92 -15.71
N LYS A 165 -10.36 -11.72 -15.68
CA LYS A 165 -10.29 -12.99 -16.43
C LYS A 165 -11.38 -13.96 -15.99
N LEU A 166 -11.60 -14.10 -14.68
CA LEU A 166 -12.64 -14.97 -14.12
C LEU A 166 -14.04 -14.54 -14.57
N ASN A 167 -14.34 -13.24 -14.55
CA ASN A 167 -15.62 -12.74 -15.06
C ASN A 167 -15.82 -13.05 -16.55
N ASN A 168 -14.76 -12.95 -17.36
CA ASN A 168 -14.85 -13.22 -18.79
C ASN A 168 -15.02 -14.72 -19.11
N LEU A 169 -14.73 -15.63 -18.18
CA LEU A 169 -14.96 -17.08 -18.37
C LEU A 169 -16.46 -17.44 -18.43
N PHE A 170 -17.30 -16.62 -17.81
CA PHE A 170 -18.75 -16.82 -17.66
C PHE A 170 -19.60 -15.77 -18.40
N LYS A 171 -18.97 -14.89 -19.17
CA LYS A 171 -19.67 -14.06 -20.16
C LYS A 171 -19.88 -14.84 -21.45
#